data_AF-A0A4J2ANC0-F1
#
_entry.id   AF-A0A4J2ANC0-F1
#
_cell.length_a   1.000
_cell.length_b   1.000
_cell.length_c   1.000
_cell.angle_alpha   90.00
_cell.angle_beta   90.00
_cell.angle_gamma   90.00
#
_symmetry.space_group_name_H-M   'P 1'
#
loop_
_entity.id
_entity.type
_entity.pdbx_description
1 polymer ?
#
loop_
_entity_poly.entity_id
_entity_poly.type
_entity_poly.pdbx_seq_one_letter_code
_entity_poly.pdbx_strand_id
1 'polypeptide(L)'
;MLDGRVLDVRPYTGDYHAQFDASVIDEAISCWKDAPIAYGLDIGVTRDGRTLVVEVNDGYALGNYGLSPLKSINFHRARWKEMVKPYFEKNEIFKIQQDVIF
;
A
#
# COMPACT_ATOMS: atom_id res chain seq x y z
N MET A 1 -2.57 1.10 -0.62
CA MET A 1 -3.17 1.00 0.74
C MET A 1 -2.10 1.26 1.78
N LEU A 2 -2.41 2.00 2.85
CA LEU A 2 -1.51 2.17 4.00
C LEU A 2 -2.34 2.08 5.27
N ASP A 3 -1.96 1.19 6.19
CA ASP A 3 -2.58 1.02 7.50
C ASP A 3 -4.11 0.85 7.42
N GLY A 4 -4.54 -0.07 6.55
CA GLY A 4 -5.96 -0.36 6.31
C GLY A 4 -6.75 0.77 5.62
N ARG A 5 -6.07 1.77 5.04
CA ARG A 5 -6.72 2.90 4.36
C ARG A 5 -6.30 3.03 2.91
N VAL A 6 -7.25 3.46 2.08
CA VAL A 6 -7.00 3.88 0.70
C VAL A 6 -6.24 5.22 0.71
N LEU A 7 -5.02 5.23 0.15
CA LEU A 7 -4.22 6.45 0.04
C LEU A 7 -4.54 7.28 -1.20
N ASP A 8 -4.83 6.58 -2.29
CA ASP A 8 -5.12 7.08 -3.63
C ASP A 8 -5.66 5.94 -4.49
N VAL A 9 -6.43 6.26 -5.53
CA VAL A 9 -6.91 5.32 -6.57
C VAL A 9 -6.82 6.03 -7.91
N ARG A 10 -6.24 5.37 -8.92
CA ARG A 10 -6.02 5.98 -10.23
C ARG A 10 -6.28 4.99 -11.36
N PRO A 11 -6.81 5.45 -12.51
CA PRO A 11 -6.82 4.66 -13.72
C PRO A 11 -5.38 4.32 -14.14
N TYR A 12 -5.11 3.04 -14.37
CA TYR A 12 -3.82 2.56 -14.85
C TYR A 12 -3.82 2.42 -16.38
N THR A 13 -4.85 1.78 -16.94
CA THR A 13 -5.06 1.57 -18.37
C THR A 13 -6.56 1.34 -18.65
N GLY A 14 -6.95 1.31 -19.92
CA GLY A 14 -8.33 1.06 -20.34
C GLY A 14 -9.15 2.33 -20.55
N ASP A 15 -10.48 2.17 -20.54
CA ASP A 15 -11.42 3.28 -20.72
C ASP A 15 -11.47 4.15 -19.46
N TYR A 16 -11.07 5.41 -19.58
CA TYR A 16 -11.05 6.37 -18.47
C TYR A 16 -12.46 6.78 -18.01
N HIS A 17 -13.51 6.46 -18.77
CA HIS A 17 -14.89 6.63 -18.35
C HIS A 17 -15.41 5.48 -17.47
N ALA A 18 -14.71 4.33 -17.44
CA ALA A 18 -15.11 3.21 -16.62
C ALA A 18 -15.17 3.60 -15.14
N GLN A 19 -16.27 3.23 -14.47
CA GLN A 19 -16.45 3.44 -13.04
C GLN A 19 -16.27 2.11 -12.32
N PHE A 20 -15.45 2.11 -11.27
CA PHE A 20 -15.32 0.96 -10.38
C PHE A 20 -16.30 1.10 -9.21
N ASP A 21 -16.69 -0.03 -8.63
CA ASP A 21 -17.45 -0.11 -7.39
C ASP A 21 -16.47 -0.10 -6.20
N ALA A 22 -16.45 1.00 -5.46
CA ALA A 22 -15.56 1.18 -4.31
C ALA A 22 -15.84 0.18 -3.18
N SER A 23 -17.06 -0.36 -3.08
CA SER A 23 -17.41 -1.32 -2.02
C SER A 23 -16.60 -2.61 -2.10
N VAL A 24 -16.19 -3.02 -3.31
CA VAL A 24 -15.32 -4.19 -3.53
C VAL A 24 -13.93 -3.97 -2.92
N ILE A 25 -13.40 -2.75 -3.01
CA ILE A 25 -12.11 -2.39 -2.41
C ILE A 25 -12.22 -2.35 -0.89
N ASP A 26 -13.29 -1.72 -0.38
CA ASP A 26 -13.55 -1.65 1.05
C ASP A 26 -13.71 -3.06 1.65
N GLU A 27 -14.42 -3.96 0.95
CA GLU A 27 -14.58 -5.36 1.36
C GLU A 27 -13.23 -6.09 1.34
N ALA A 28 -12.43 -5.95 0.28
CA ALA A 28 -11.10 -6.56 0.16
C ALA A 28 -10.16 -6.13 1.30
N ILE A 29 -10.16 -4.84 1.65
CA ILE A 29 -9.39 -4.32 2.80
C ILE A 29 -9.95 -4.91 4.09
N SER A 30 -11.28 -4.97 4.23
CA SER A 30 -11.91 -5.45 5.45
C SER A 30 -11.70 -6.94 5.68
N CYS A 31 -11.60 -7.77 4.64
CA CYS A 31 -11.51 -9.21 4.78
C CYS A 31 -10.08 -9.69 5.05
N TRP A 32 -9.06 -8.96 4.58
CA TRP A 32 -7.66 -9.34 4.74
C TRP A 32 -7.04 -8.79 6.04
N LYS A 33 -7.29 -9.50 7.15
CA LYS A 33 -6.95 -9.03 8.50
C LYS A 33 -5.45 -8.99 8.81
N ASP A 34 -4.64 -9.80 8.13
CA ASP A 34 -3.20 -9.93 8.30
C ASP A 34 -2.42 -9.37 7.09
N ALA A 35 -3.04 -8.47 6.33
CA ALA A 35 -2.38 -7.78 5.23
C ALA A 35 -1.13 -7.01 5.70
N PRO A 36 -0.09 -6.87 4.85
CA PRO A 36 1.01 -5.96 5.12
C PRO A 36 0.52 -4.53 5.40
N ILE A 37 1.25 -3.77 6.21
CA ILE A 37 0.88 -2.37 6.53
C ILE A 37 0.81 -1.49 5.28
N ALA A 38 1.51 -1.84 4.20
CA ALA A 38 1.43 -1.14 2.91
C ALA A 38 1.53 -2.11 1.73
N TYR A 39 0.58 -1.98 0.79
CA TYR A 39 0.45 -2.79 -0.43
C TYR A 39 -0.32 -2.04 -1.52
N GLY A 40 -0.18 -2.49 -2.77
CA GLY A 40 -0.97 -2.07 -3.93
C GLY A 40 -2.06 -3.08 -4.25
N LEU A 41 -3.21 -2.60 -4.73
CA LEU A 41 -4.25 -3.42 -5.32
C LEU A 41 -4.46 -2.99 -6.76
N ASP A 42 -4.41 -3.94 -7.67
CA ASP A 42 -4.84 -3.72 -9.04
C ASP A 42 -6.29 -4.20 -9.16
N ILE A 43 -7.17 -3.28 -9.57
CA ILE A 43 -8.59 -3.55 -9.76
C ILE A 43 -8.93 -3.53 -11.25
N GLY A 44 -9.83 -4.41 -11.64
CA GLY A 44 -10.36 -4.49 -12.99
C GLY A 44 -11.86 -4.25 -13.01
N VAL A 45 -12.33 -3.52 -14.03
CA VAL A 45 -13.76 -3.41 -14.35
C VAL A 45 -14.04 -4.25 -15.58
N THR A 46 -14.94 -5.22 -15.47
CA THR A 46 -15.30 -6.11 -16.56
C THR A 46 -16.29 -5.45 -17.53
N ARG A 47 -16.47 -6.03 -18.72
CA ARG A 47 -17.41 -5.53 -19.74
C ARG A 47 -18.86 -5.45 -19.24
N ASP A 48 -19.26 -6.33 -18.32
CA ASP A 48 -20.56 -6.35 -17.67
C ASP A 48 -20.62 -5.49 -16.39
N GLY A 49 -19.62 -4.65 -16.15
CA GLY A 49 -19.62 -3.64 -15.08
C GLY A 49 -19.23 -4.13 -13.69
N ARG A 50 -18.76 -5.38 -13.54
CA ARG A 50 -18.29 -5.89 -12.25
C ARG A 50 -16.90 -5.36 -11.93
N THR A 51 -16.66 -5.03 -10.67
CA THR A 51 -15.32 -4.69 -10.16
C THR A 51 -14.70 -5.90 -9.49
N LEU A 52 -13.45 -6.21 -9.82
CA LEU A 52 -12.71 -7.37 -9.33
C LEU A 52 -11.32 -6.92 -8.84
N VAL A 53 -10.82 -7.55 -7.78
CA VAL A 53 -9.39 -7.51 -7.45
C VAL A 53 -8.66 -8.46 -8.40
N VAL A 54 -7.67 -7.95 -9.12
CA VAL A 54 -6.91 -8.70 -10.14
C VAL A 54 -5.59 -9.17 -9.56
N GLU A 55 -4.89 -8.28 -8.88
CA GLU A 55 -3.55 -8.52 -8.34
C GLU A 55 -3.34 -7.74 -7.04
N VAL A 56 -2.45 -8.28 -6.21
CA VAL A 56 -1.97 -7.63 -5.00
C VAL A 56 -0.44 -7.55 -5.08
N ASN A 57 0.08 -6.35 -4.89
CA ASN A 57 1.51 -6.08 -4.91
C ASN A 57 2.01 -5.66 -3.52
N ASP A 58 3.10 -6.27 -3.04
CA ASP A 58 3.73 -5.84 -1.78
C ASP A 58 4.30 -4.42 -1.91
N GLY A 59 4.14 -3.61 -0.87
CA GLY A 59 4.59 -2.21 -0.86
C GLY A 59 6.11 -1.99 -0.81
N TYR A 60 6.95 -3.02 -0.63
CA TYR A 60 8.40 -2.81 -0.38
C TYR A 60 9.14 -2.17 -1.56
N ALA A 61 8.68 -2.42 -2.79
CA ALA A 61 9.27 -1.92 -4.04
C ALA A 61 8.19 -1.42 -5.03
N LEU A 62 7.04 -0.99 -4.52
CA LEU A 62 5.94 -0.52 -5.37
C LEU A 62 6.30 0.82 -6.03
N GLY A 63 6.05 0.94 -7.33
CA GLY A 63 6.24 2.21 -8.04
C GLY A 63 5.46 3.37 -7.41
N ASN A 64 5.86 4.62 -7.70
CA ASN A 64 5.17 5.78 -7.12
C ASN A 64 3.75 5.99 -7.68
N TYR A 65 3.50 5.58 -8.93
CA TYR A 65 2.22 5.72 -9.64
C TYR A 65 1.54 7.11 -9.49
N GLY A 66 2.36 8.16 -9.38
CA GLY A 66 1.92 9.54 -9.27
C GLY A 66 1.47 9.99 -7.87
N LEU A 67 1.63 9.17 -6.82
CA LEU A 67 1.49 9.61 -5.43
C LEU A 67 2.39 10.83 -5.16
N SER A 68 1.93 11.71 -4.25
CA SER A 68 2.78 12.81 -3.81
C SER A 68 4.03 12.25 -3.10
N PRO A 69 5.19 12.93 -3.19
CA PRO A 69 6.43 12.44 -2.59
C PRO A 69 6.30 12.08 -1.11
N LEU A 70 5.55 12.90 -0.34
CA LEU A 70 5.31 12.66 1.08
C LEU A 70 4.44 11.43 1.35
N LYS A 71 3.41 11.18 0.53
CA LYS A 71 2.60 9.94 0.65
C LYS A 71 3.45 8.72 0.30
N SER A 72 4.25 8.81 -0.76
CA SER A 72 5.11 7.73 -1.24
C SER A 72 6.18 7.33 -0.22
N ILE A 73 6.88 8.30 0.38
CA ILE A 73 7.92 8.00 1.38
C ILE A 73 7.31 7.43 2.66
N ASN A 74 6.13 7.90 3.08
CA ASN A 74 5.45 7.35 4.25
C ASN A 74 4.98 5.91 4.02
N PHE A 75 4.46 5.62 2.83
CA PHE A 75 4.07 4.27 2.42
C PHE A 75 5.25 3.28 2.46
N HIS A 76 6.35 3.61 1.77
CA HIS A 76 7.52 2.73 1.73
C HIS A 76 8.16 2.59 3.11
N ARG A 77 8.31 3.69 3.86
CA ARG A 77 8.89 3.67 5.20
C ARG A 77 8.09 2.78 6.14
N ALA A 78 6.75 2.81 6.07
CA ALA A 78 5.91 1.95 6.89
C ALA A 78 6.14 0.46 6.56
N ARG A 79 6.11 0.10 5.28
CA ARG A 79 6.32 -1.29 4.86
C ARG A 79 7.71 -1.81 5.23
N TRP A 80 8.76 -1.03 4.96
CA TRP A 80 10.13 -1.40 5.34
C TRP A 80 10.27 -1.57 6.85
N LYS A 81 9.72 -0.67 7.67
CA LYS A 81 9.71 -0.81 9.12
C LYS A 81 9.04 -2.09 9.59
N GLU A 82 7.89 -2.44 9.01
CA GLU A 82 7.20 -3.69 9.33
C GLU A 82 8.04 -4.92 8.99
N MET A 83 8.64 -4.97 7.79
CA MET A 83 9.44 -6.12 7.35
C MET A 83 10.66 -6.36 8.23
N VAL A 84 11.36 -5.29 8.62
CA VAL A 84 12.61 -5.42 9.38
C VAL A 84 12.40 -5.56 10.88
N LYS A 85 11.20 -5.23 11.39
CA LYS A 85 10.89 -5.27 12.83
C LYS A 85 11.32 -6.59 13.51
N PRO A 86 11.01 -7.79 12.97
CA PRO A 86 11.40 -9.04 13.62
C PRO A 86 12.92 -9.24 13.74
N TYR A 87 13.71 -8.67 12.83
CA TYR A 87 15.17 -8.70 12.91
C TYR A 87 15.67 -7.82 14.05
N PHE A 88 15.20 -6.57 14.10
CA PHE A 88 15.65 -5.60 15.11
C PHE A 88 15.15 -5.91 16.53
N GLU A 89 14.08 -6.68 16.68
CA GLU A 89 13.60 -7.17 18.00
C GLU A 89 14.44 -8.31 18.57
N LYS A 90 15.13 -9.08 17.71
CA LYS A 90 15.86 -10.30 18.10
C LYS A 90 17.37 -10.12 18.18
N ASN A 91 17.91 -9.07 17.59
CA ASN A 91 19.36 -8.87 17.44
C ASN A 91 19.83 -7.64 18.20
N GLU A 92 21.04 -7.71 18.76
CA GLU A 92 21.73 -6.54 19.29
C GLU A 92 22.00 -5.55 18.15
N ILE A 93 21.62 -4.30 18.37
CA ILE A 93 21.76 -3.24 17.38
C ILE A 93 22.59 -2.11 17.95
N PHE A 94 23.53 -1.63 17.15
CA PHE A 94 24.28 -0.43 17.47
C PHE A 94 23.32 0.76 17.43
N LYS A 95 23.03 1.36 18.58
CA LYS A 95 22.23 2.57 18.68
C LYS A 95 23.14 3.78 18.51
N ILE A 96 23.00 4.47 17.39
CA ILE A 96 23.60 5.80 17.24
C ILE A 96 22.83 6.73 18.19
N GLN A 97 23.53 7.32 19.15
CA GLN A 97 22.98 8.31 20.06
C GLN A 97 22.57 9.54 19.23
N GLN A 98 21.27 9.81 19.12
CA GLN A 98 20.76 10.99 18.42
C GLN A 98 20.88 12.22 19.33
N ASP A 99 22.12 12.62 19.62
CA ASP A 99 22.41 13.89 20.29
C ASP A 99 22.61 14.99 19.25
N VAL A 100 21.60 15.29 18.41
CA VAL A 100 21.56 16.56 17.68
C VAL A 100 20.12 17.01 17.47
N ILE A 101 19.78 18.06 18.23
CA ILE A 101 18.65 18.96 18.02
C ILE A 101 18.94 19.76 16.73
N PHE A 102 17.97 19.81 15.81
CA PHE A 102 17.83 20.92 14.87
C PHE A 102 16.46 21.57 15.13
#